data_AF-A0A949BXQ8-F1
#
_entry.id   AF-A0A949BXQ8-F1
#
_cell.length_a   1.000
_cell.length_b   1.000
_cell.length_c   1.000
_cell.angle_alpha   90.00
_cell.angle_beta   90.00
_cell.angle_gamma   90.00
#
_symmetry.space_group_name_H-M   'P 1'
#
loop_
_entity.id
_entity.type
_entity.pdbx_description
1 polymer ?
#
loop_
_entity_poly.entity_id
_entity_poly.type
_entity_poly.pdbx_seq_one_letter_code
_entity_poly.pdbx_strand_id
1 'polypeptide(L)'
;RQFEKKLNGKFIFIKGNHDRNNSLRTIITKMYLHYGAKDICMTHRPENADPDVPLNFCGHVHQHYKIKRLNENSLIVNLSVEVWNYYPVSFKEITSAVSTFLKEEKKAKPEPIGQ
;
A
#
# COMPACT_ATOMS: atom_id res chain seq x y z
N ARG A 1 7.19 19.34 -13.34
CA ARG A 1 6.39 18.37 -14.12
C ARG A 1 7.00 17.97 -15.49
N GLN A 2 8.30 18.22 -15.75
CA GLN A 2 8.88 17.89 -17.07
C GLN A 2 9.00 16.38 -17.32
N PHE A 3 9.21 15.57 -16.28
CA PHE A 3 9.31 14.10 -16.40
C PHE A 3 7.94 13.41 -16.46
N GLU A 4 6.98 13.84 -15.64
CA GLU A 4 5.60 13.32 -15.65
C GLU A 4 4.96 13.41 -17.04
N LYS A 5 5.15 14.53 -17.74
CA LYS A 5 4.65 14.73 -19.11
C LYS A 5 5.25 13.80 -20.17
N LYS A 6 6.36 13.13 -19.85
CA LYS A 6 7.02 12.15 -20.74
C LYS A 6 6.54 10.71 -20.47
N LEU A 7 5.77 10.49 -19.41
CA LEU A 7 5.25 9.18 -19.06
C LEU A 7 3.84 9.01 -19.62
N ASN A 8 3.56 7.83 -20.18
CA ASN A 8 2.23 7.48 -20.65
C ASN A 8 1.35 7.04 -19.48
N GLY A 9 0.09 7.47 -19.48
CA GLY A 9 -0.93 7.04 -18.51
C GLY A 9 -1.63 8.17 -17.79
N LYS A 10 -2.58 7.80 -16.94
CA LYS A 10 -3.28 8.72 -16.04
C LYS A 10 -2.63 8.66 -14.66
N PHE A 11 -2.25 9.81 -14.12
CA PHE A 11 -1.63 9.91 -12.81
C PHE A 11 -2.62 10.46 -11.80
N ILE A 12 -2.76 9.75 -10.68
CA ILE A 12 -3.50 10.21 -9.51
C ILE A 12 -2.47 10.31 -8.38
N PHE A 13 -2.42 11.47 -7.74
CA PHE A 13 -1.46 11.75 -6.67
C PHE A 13 -2.18 11.81 -5.33
N ILE A 14 -1.69 11.06 -4.35
CA ILE A 14 -2.13 11.15 -2.96
C ILE A 14 -1.12 12.02 -2.20
N LYS A 15 -1.62 13.04 -1.51
CA LYS A 15 -0.84 14.08 -0.87
C LYS A 15 0.09 13.50 0.20
N GLY A 16 1.39 13.70 0.01
CA GLY A 16 2.42 13.41 1.00
C GLY A 16 2.59 14.52 2.03
N ASN A 17 3.30 14.21 3.12
CA ASN A 17 3.54 15.19 4.18
C ASN A 17 4.40 16.38 3.71
N HIS A 18 5.33 16.12 2.80
CA HIS A 18 6.22 17.13 2.21
C HIS A 18 5.60 17.86 1.00
N ASP A 19 4.39 17.47 0.57
CA ASP A 19 3.67 18.09 -0.56
C ASP A 19 2.87 19.35 -0.16
N ARG A 20 3.36 20.10 0.84
CA ARG A 20 2.70 21.32 1.33
C ARG A 20 3.11 22.58 0.56
N ASN A 21 4.31 22.57 -0.02
CA ASN A 21 4.92 23.75 -0.64
C ASN A 21 5.67 23.40 -1.94
N ASN A 22 5.08 22.55 -2.77
CA ASN A 22 5.68 22.19 -4.07
C ASN A 22 4.70 22.38 -5.23
N SER A 23 5.19 22.19 -6.45
CA SER A 23 4.39 22.32 -7.67
C SER A 23 3.27 21.25 -7.82
N LEU A 24 3.26 20.23 -6.96
CA LEU A 24 2.25 19.17 -6.91
C LEU A 24 1.11 19.58 -5.97
N ARG A 25 0.18 20.39 -6.49
CA ARG A 25 -1.03 20.84 -5.77
C ARG A 25 -2.12 19.76 -5.66
N THR A 26 -1.77 18.51 -5.34
CA THR A 26 -2.81 17.50 -5.10
C THR A 26 -3.56 17.76 -3.80
N ILE A 27 -4.88 17.70 -3.86
CA ILE A 27 -5.77 17.85 -2.70
C ILE A 27 -6.24 16.51 -2.13
N ILE A 28 -5.98 15.41 -2.86
CA ILE A 28 -6.43 14.07 -2.48
C ILE A 28 -5.54 13.57 -1.35
N THR A 29 -6.07 13.44 -0.15
CA THR A 29 -5.33 12.94 1.03
C THR A 29 -5.56 11.45 1.29
N LYS A 30 -6.70 10.93 0.84
CA LYS A 30 -7.12 9.54 0.99
C LYS A 30 -7.98 9.14 -0.19
N MET A 31 -7.90 7.88 -0.61
CA MET A 31 -8.69 7.33 -1.71
C MET A 31 -9.16 5.92 -1.36
N TYR A 32 -10.41 5.63 -1.72
CA TYR A 32 -10.97 4.29 -1.66
C TYR A 32 -11.19 3.79 -3.09
N LEU A 33 -10.82 2.54 -3.36
CA LEU A 33 -10.92 1.91 -4.66
C LEU A 33 -11.44 0.48 -4.52
N HIS A 34 -12.38 0.10 -5.37
CA HIS A 34 -12.73 -1.30 -5.59
C HIS A 34 -12.06 -1.78 -6.88
N TYR A 35 -11.09 -2.69 -6.78
CA TYR A 35 -10.35 -3.18 -7.95
C TYR A 35 -9.88 -4.63 -7.76
N GLY A 36 -10.10 -5.47 -8.77
CA GLY A 36 -9.73 -6.88 -8.71
C GLY A 36 -10.39 -7.64 -7.54
N ALA A 37 -11.69 -7.36 -7.31
CA ALA A 37 -12.50 -7.87 -6.21
C ALA A 37 -11.92 -7.59 -4.82
N LYS A 38 -11.28 -6.44 -4.64
CA LYS A 38 -10.71 -6.00 -3.36
C LYS A 38 -11.11 -4.56 -3.09
N ASP A 39 -11.52 -4.31 -1.86
CA ASP A 39 -11.66 -2.96 -1.32
C ASP A 39 -10.30 -2.49 -0.80
N ILE A 40 -9.89 -1.32 -1.27
CA ILE A 40 -8.54 -0.80 -1.09
C ILE A 40 -8.63 0.62 -0.55
N CYS A 41 -7.95 0.87 0.56
CA CYS A 41 -7.71 2.19 1.10
C CYS A 41 -6.29 2.64 0.77
N MET A 42 -6.14 3.82 0.17
CA MET A 42 -4.85 4.39 -0.19
C MET A 42 -4.63 5.71 0.53
N THR A 43 -3.49 5.82 1.20
CA THR A 43 -3.10 7.00 1.99
C THR A 43 -1.58 7.18 1.89
N HIS A 44 -1.05 8.39 2.04
CA HIS A 44 0.41 8.51 2.10
C HIS A 44 0.98 7.93 3.40
N ARG A 45 0.38 8.24 4.55
CA ARG A 45 0.90 7.85 5.86
C ARG A 45 0.21 6.59 6.39
N PRO A 46 0.95 5.67 7.03
CA PRO A 46 0.40 4.44 7.57
C PRO A 46 -0.57 4.69 8.74
N GLU A 47 -0.40 5.79 9.48
CA GLU A 47 -1.28 6.09 10.62
C GLU A 47 -2.68 6.57 10.19
N ASN A 48 -2.83 6.94 8.93
CA ASN A 48 -4.12 7.30 8.33
C ASN A 48 -4.81 6.11 7.62
N ALA A 49 -4.23 4.91 7.71
CA ALA A 49 -4.83 3.71 7.17
C ALA A 49 -6.21 3.43 7.79
N ASP A 50 -7.04 2.69 7.07
CA ASP A 50 -8.39 2.34 7.49
C ASP A 50 -8.42 0.88 7.95
N PRO A 51 -8.52 0.62 9.26
CA PRO A 51 -8.52 -0.74 9.80
C PRO A 51 -9.75 -1.56 9.41
N ASP A 52 -10.83 -0.94 8.94
CA ASP A 52 -12.06 -1.61 8.50
C ASP A 52 -11.99 -2.04 7.02
N VAL A 53 -10.99 -1.56 6.28
CA VAL A 53 -10.73 -1.98 4.90
C VAL A 53 -9.73 -3.14 4.87
N PRO A 54 -10.01 -4.25 4.15
CA PRO A 54 -9.12 -5.42 4.14
C PRO A 54 -7.70 -5.14 3.65
N LEU A 55 -7.54 -4.22 2.70
CA LEU A 55 -6.26 -3.91 2.08
C LEU A 55 -5.96 -2.42 2.07
N ASN A 56 -4.86 -2.04 2.72
CA ASN A 56 -4.38 -0.66 2.80
C ASN A 56 -3.06 -0.49 2.05
N PHE A 57 -2.89 0.61 1.32
CA PHE A 57 -1.64 0.97 0.65
C PHE A 57 -1.09 2.29 1.22
N CYS A 58 0.19 2.29 1.60
CA CYS A 58 0.89 3.49 2.04
C CYS A 58 2.21 3.72 1.31
N GLY A 59 2.70 4.96 1.24
CA GLY A 59 3.97 5.29 0.57
C GLY A 59 5.03 5.93 1.46
N HIS A 60 4.76 6.07 2.77
CA HIS A 60 5.64 6.80 3.69
C HIS A 60 7.06 6.21 3.70
N VAL A 61 8.04 7.09 3.52
CA VAL A 61 9.48 6.77 3.53
C VAL A 61 9.92 6.46 4.98
N HIS A 62 10.93 5.62 5.18
CA HIS A 62 11.50 5.21 6.48
C HIS A 62 10.83 4.06 7.25
N GLN A 63 9.86 3.35 6.67
CA GLN A 63 9.35 2.11 7.28
C GLN A 63 9.89 0.86 6.59
N HIS A 64 10.63 0.02 7.33
CA HIS A 64 11.31 -1.17 6.83
C HIS A 64 10.43 -2.43 6.75
N TYR A 65 9.13 -2.30 6.49
CA TYR A 65 8.29 -3.47 6.18
C TYR A 65 7.69 -3.33 4.80
N LYS A 66 7.48 -4.47 4.14
CA LYS A 66 6.75 -4.56 2.88
C LYS A 66 5.26 -4.75 3.11
N ILE A 67 4.88 -5.65 4.02
CA ILE A 67 3.49 -5.95 4.40
C ILE A 67 3.44 -6.20 5.91
N LYS A 68 2.39 -5.74 6.58
CA LYS A 68 2.08 -6.11 7.98
C LYS A 68 0.57 -6.09 8.24
N ARG A 69 0.16 -6.66 9.37
CA ARG A 69 -1.20 -6.56 9.91
C ARG A 69 -1.46 -5.16 10.49
N LEU A 70 -2.61 -4.58 10.16
CA LEU A 70 -3.20 -3.49 10.95
C LEU A 70 -4.02 -4.06 12.11
N ASN A 71 -4.77 -5.14 11.83
CA ASN A 71 -5.52 -5.94 12.79
C ASN A 71 -5.72 -7.36 12.20
N GLU A 72 -6.61 -8.15 12.78
CA GLU A 72 -6.91 -9.52 12.35
C GLU A 72 -7.46 -9.60 10.91
N ASN A 73 -8.20 -8.58 10.47
CA ASN A 73 -8.95 -8.56 9.21
C ASN A 73 -8.32 -7.63 8.15
N SER A 74 -7.32 -6.83 8.51
CA SER A 74 -6.76 -5.78 7.66
C SER A 74 -5.23 -5.85 7.57
N LEU A 75 -4.74 -5.69 6.34
CA LEU A 75 -3.32 -5.59 6.01
C LEU A 75 -2.98 -4.20 5.50
N ILE A 76 -1.74 -3.79 5.73
CA ILE A 76 -1.13 -2.62 5.08
C ILE A 76 0.10 -3.01 4.29
N VAL A 77 0.16 -2.57 3.04
CA VAL A 77 1.27 -2.74 2.11
C VAL A 77 2.00 -1.41 1.96
N ASN A 78 3.30 -1.43 2.21
CA ASN A 78 4.17 -0.30 1.95
C ASN A 78 4.60 -0.30 0.49
N LEU A 79 4.27 0.76 -0.23
CA LEU A 79 4.60 1.04 -1.62
C LEU A 79 5.76 2.05 -1.75
N SER A 80 6.46 2.36 -0.67
CA SER A 80 7.71 3.14 -0.73
C SER A 80 8.68 2.46 -1.69
N VAL A 81 9.32 3.26 -2.55
CA VAL A 81 10.27 2.78 -3.56
C VAL A 81 11.43 2.00 -2.95
N GLU A 82 11.78 2.28 -1.69
CA GLU A 82 12.85 1.60 -0.94
C GLU A 82 12.59 0.10 -0.76
N VAL A 83 11.32 -0.33 -0.66
CA VAL A 83 10.96 -1.75 -0.46
C VAL A 83 10.60 -2.47 -1.78
N TRP A 84 10.65 -1.76 -2.91
CA TRP A 84 10.36 -2.26 -4.26
C TRP A 84 11.50 -1.99 -5.25
N ASN A 85 12.75 -1.98 -4.76
CA ASN A 85 13.97 -1.84 -5.58
C ASN A 85 14.00 -0.58 -6.46
N TYR A 86 13.37 0.51 -6.00
CA TYR A 86 13.25 1.76 -6.76
C TYR A 86 12.45 1.68 -8.06
N TYR A 87 11.57 0.68 -8.19
CA TYR A 87 10.63 0.56 -9.31
C TYR A 87 9.18 0.74 -8.87
N PRO A 88 8.30 1.26 -9.76
CA PRO A 88 6.86 1.21 -9.53
C PRO A 88 6.40 -0.25 -9.46
N VAL A 89 5.41 -0.52 -8.62
CA VAL A 89 4.85 -1.86 -8.42
C VAL A 89 3.44 -1.94 -8.99
N SER A 90 3.16 -3.00 -9.75
CA SER A 90 1.84 -3.27 -10.30
C SER A 90 0.90 -3.92 -9.28
N PHE A 91 -0.41 -3.84 -9.53
CA PHE A 91 -1.40 -4.51 -8.68
C PHE A 91 -1.19 -6.04 -8.60
N LYS A 92 -0.74 -6.68 -9.69
CA LYS A 92 -0.44 -8.12 -9.72
C LYS A 92 0.69 -8.46 -8.76
N GLU A 93 1.76 -7.66 -8.75
CA GLU A 93 2.89 -7.86 -7.84
C GLU A 93 2.49 -7.64 -6.38
N ILE A 94 1.67 -6.60 -6.11
CA ILE A 94 1.13 -6.35 -4.77
C ILE A 94 0.33 -7.56 -4.27
N THR A 95 -0.65 -8.01 -5.07
CA THR A 95 -1.52 -9.14 -4.69
C THR A 95 -0.74 -10.46 -4.55
N SER A 96 0.30 -10.67 -5.36
CA SER A 96 1.23 -11.79 -5.21
C SER A 96 1.97 -11.73 -3.88
N ALA A 97 2.53 -10.57 -3.53
CA ALA A 97 3.25 -10.39 -2.27
C ALA A 97 2.34 -10.60 -1.05
N VAL A 98 1.10 -10.09 -1.08
CA VAL A 98 0.08 -10.32 -0.05
C VAL A 98 -0.23 -11.81 0.09
N SER A 99 -0.38 -12.52 -1.02
CA SER A 99 -0.67 -13.96 -1.01
C SER A 99 0.47 -14.76 -0.40
N THR A 100 1.72 -14.41 -0.69
CA THR A 100 2.91 -15.04 -0.09
C THR A 100 2.97 -14.77 1.42
N PHE A 101 2.80 -13.53 1.85
CA PHE A 101 2.78 -13.14 3.27
C PHE A 101 1.76 -13.96 4.06
N LEU A 102 0.52 -14.10 3.56
CA LEU A 102 -0.53 -14.88 4.22
C LEU A 102 -0.20 -16.38 4.30
N LYS A 103 0.47 -16.94 3.28
CA LYS A 103 0.91 -18.35 3.29
C LYS A 103 2.01 -18.57 4.34
N GLU A 104 2.94 -17.64 4.48
CA GLU A 104 4.01 -17.70 5.46
C GLU A 104 3.48 -17.56 6.89
N GLU A 105 2.54 -16.65 7.14
CA GLU A 105 1.87 -16.53 8.45
C GLU A 105 1.20 -17.83 8.88
N LYS A 106 0.50 -18.52 7.97
CA LYS A 106 -0.16 -19.80 8.25
C LYS A 106 0.83 -20.90 8.59
N LYS A 107 2.00 -20.93 7.95
CA LYS A 107 3.06 -21.90 8.28
C LYS A 107 3.65 -21.65 9.67
N ALA A 108 3.77 -20.37 10.07
CA ALA A 108 4.34 -19.98 11.35
C ALA A 108 3.41 -20.21 12.56
N LYS A 109 2.10 -20.30 12.32
CA LYS A 109 1.08 -20.63 13.34
C LYS A 109 0.48 -22.01 13.01
N PRO A 110 1.15 -23.13 13.35
CA PRO A 110 0.55 -24.45 13.16
C PRO A 110 -0.79 -24.51 13.89
N GLU A 111 -1.79 -25.12 13.24
CA GLU A 111 -3.12 -25.27 13.84
C GLU A 111 -3.00 -25.91 15.23
N PRO A 112 -3.79 -25.47 16.23
CA PRO A 112 -3.82 -26.15 17.51
C PRO A 112 -4.18 -27.61 17.24
N ILE A 113 -3.28 -28.53 17.60
CA ILE A 113 -3.54 -29.96 17.58
C ILE A 113 -4.78 -30.16 18.46
N GLY A 114 -5.90 -30.55 17.84
CA GLY A 114 -7.17 -30.72 18.51
C GLY A 114 -7.02 -31.57 19.77
N GLN A 115 -7.59 -31.07 20.87
CA GLN A 115 -7.81 -31.83 22.10
C GLN A 115 -8.99 -32.79 21.92
#